data_AF-X7ZAP3-F1
#
_entry.id   AF-X7ZAP3-F1
#
_cell.length_a   1.000
_cell.length_b   1.000
_cell.length_c   1.000
_cell.angle_alpha   90.00
_cell.angle_beta   90.00
_cell.angle_gamma   90.00
#
_symmetry.space_group_name_H-M   'P 1'
#
loop_
_entity.id
_entity.type
_entity.pdbx_description
1 polymer ?
#
loop_
_entity_poly.entity_id
_entity_poly.type
_entity_poly.pdbx_seq_one_letter_code
_entity_poly.pdbx_strand_id
1 'polypeptide(L)'
;MTTECRVSDPSEPVSEPATPNAAPVTVAHGDGIGPEIMRATLDVLFEAGARLAIEEVQIGEAAYLRGQNSGIEPEAWESLRRTRVFLKAPITTPQSGDSSR
;
A
#
# COMPACT_ATOMS: atom_id res chain seq x y z
N MET A 1 50.86 15.89 7.09
CA MET A 1 50.28 16.68 5.98
C MET A 1 50.07 15.68 4.86
N THR A 2 48.86 15.37 4.42
CA THR A 2 47.73 16.28 4.17
C THR A 2 46.43 15.47 4.28
N THR A 3 45.54 15.86 5.19
CA THR A 3 44.16 15.37 5.21
C THR A 3 43.37 16.28 4.28
N GLU A 4 43.00 15.79 3.09
CA GLU A 4 42.07 16.53 2.24
C GLU A 4 40.65 16.32 2.78
N CYS A 5 40.16 17.34 3.49
CA CYS A 5 38.77 17.47 3.86
C CYS A 5 37.98 17.77 2.59
N ARG A 6 37.41 16.74 1.98
CA ARG A 6 36.56 16.88 0.79
C ARG A 6 35.24 17.52 1.24
N VAL A 7 35.10 18.82 0.98
CA VAL A 7 33.82 19.53 1.12
C VAL A 7 32.89 19.00 0.04
N SER A 8 31.78 18.37 0.45
CA SER A 8 30.73 17.91 -0.45
C SER A 8 29.97 19.09 -1.06
N ASP A 9 29.67 18.99 -2.35
CA ASP A 9 29.08 20.03 -3.20
C ASP A 9 27.57 20.20 -2.89
N PRO A 10 27.07 21.41 -2.59
CA PRO A 10 25.66 21.65 -2.23
C PRO A 10 24.66 21.49 -3.39
N SER A 11 25.12 21.15 -4.61
CA SER A 11 24.24 20.93 -5.77
C SER A 11 23.87 19.46 -6.06
N GLU A 12 24.37 18.50 -5.27
CA GLU A 12 23.91 17.12 -5.43
C GLU A 12 22.45 17.01 -4.95
N PRO A 13 21.52 16.52 -5.80
CA PRO A 13 20.16 16.28 -5.35
C PRO A 13 20.23 15.22 -4.26
N VAL A 14 19.72 15.56 -3.07
CA VAL A 14 19.52 14.61 -1.98
C VAL A 14 18.46 13.61 -2.47
N SER A 15 18.90 12.58 -3.19
CA SER A 15 18.09 11.40 -3.43
C SER A 15 17.92 10.74 -2.07
N GLU A 16 16.76 10.97 -1.44
CA GLU A 16 16.42 10.33 -0.17
C GLU A 16 16.58 8.81 -0.35
N PRO A 17 17.44 8.15 0.46
CA PRO A 17 17.59 6.72 0.36
C PRO A 17 16.26 6.08 0.75
N ALA A 18 15.73 5.18 -0.09
CA ALA A 18 14.67 4.27 0.31
C ALA A 18 15.10 3.61 1.64
N THR A 19 14.39 3.95 2.71
CA THR A 19 14.84 3.67 4.09
C THR A 19 14.99 2.15 4.28
N PRO A 20 16.18 1.63 4.62
CA PRO A 20 16.46 0.18 4.65
C PRO A 20 15.77 -0.61 5.79
N ASN A 21 14.72 -0.06 6.40
CA ASN A 21 13.97 -0.70 7.50
C ASN A 21 12.47 -0.36 7.49
N ALA A 22 11.91 -0.08 6.30
CA ALA A 22 10.48 0.10 6.15
C ALA A 22 9.78 -1.27 6.09
N ALA A 23 8.75 -1.47 6.92
CA ALA A 23 8.00 -2.72 6.94
C ALA A 23 7.10 -2.81 5.69
N PRO A 24 7.20 -3.88 4.88
CA PRO A 24 6.36 -4.04 3.70
C PRO A 24 4.92 -4.30 4.12
N VAL A 25 3.98 -3.57 3.53
CA VAL A 25 2.55 -3.73 3.80
C VAL A 25 1.77 -3.61 2.51
N THR A 26 0.92 -4.60 2.24
CA THR A 26 -0.05 -4.49 1.17
C THR A 26 -1.19 -3.61 1.64
N VAL A 27 -1.60 -2.63 0.84
CA VAL A 27 -2.70 -1.71 1.16
C VAL A 27 -3.81 -1.82 0.13
N ALA A 28 -5.04 -1.99 0.61
CA ALA A 28 -6.24 -1.88 -0.19
C ALA A 28 -7.10 -0.72 0.29
N HIS A 29 -7.30 0.28 -0.57
CA HIS A 29 -8.13 1.45 -0.29
C HIS A 29 -9.62 1.12 -0.18
N GLY A 30 -10.04 -0.04 -0.68
CA GLY A 30 -11.42 -0.51 -0.59
C GLY A 30 -12.41 0.35 -1.37
N ASP A 31 -13.69 0.22 -1.01
CA ASP A 31 -14.83 0.77 -1.76
C ASP A 31 -15.66 1.74 -0.89
N GLY A 32 -16.58 2.48 -1.51
CA GLY A 32 -17.44 3.45 -0.81
C GLY A 32 -16.63 4.53 -0.10
N ILE A 33 -16.77 4.61 1.23
CA ILE A 33 -16.00 5.54 2.08
C ILE A 33 -14.55 5.08 2.35
N GLY A 34 -14.18 3.89 1.89
CA GLY A 34 -12.88 3.26 2.15
C GLY A 34 -11.68 4.13 1.79
N PRO A 35 -11.61 4.73 0.59
CA PRO A 35 -10.46 5.54 0.18
C PRO A 35 -10.20 6.75 1.09
N GLU A 36 -11.25 7.40 1.59
CA GLU A 36 -11.14 8.53 2.53
C GLU A 36 -10.58 8.08 3.87
N ILE A 37 -11.12 6.98 4.42
CA ILE A 37 -10.67 6.39 5.69
C ILE A 37 -9.20 5.93 5.57
N MET A 38 -8.85 5.28 4.47
CA MET A 38 -7.48 4.76 4.27
C MET A 38 -6.47 5.89 4.20
N ARG A 39 -6.79 6.99 3.49
CA ARG A 39 -5.94 8.17 3.43
C ARG A 39 -5.70 8.74 4.82
N ALA A 40 -6.77 9.00 5.59
CA ALA A 40 -6.63 9.52 6.95
C ALA A 40 -5.85 8.57 7.87
N THR A 41 -6.00 7.26 7.69
CA THR A 41 -5.25 6.24 8.45
C THR A 41 -3.76 6.28 8.12
N LEU A 42 -3.40 6.34 6.83
CA LEU A 42 -2.01 6.43 6.39
C LEU A 42 -1.37 7.74 6.85
N ASP A 43 -2.09 8.86 6.77
CA ASP A 43 -1.62 10.16 7.26
C ASP A 43 -1.24 10.07 8.75
N VAL A 44 -2.13 9.52 9.60
CA VAL A 44 -1.84 9.32 11.03
C VAL A 44 -0.65 8.39 11.24
N LEU A 45 -0.52 7.31 10.48
CA LEU A 45 0.60 6.37 10.61
C LEU A 45 1.94 7.02 10.24
N PHE A 46 1.99 7.79 9.16
CA PHE A 46 3.21 8.48 8.74
C PHE A 46 3.58 9.60 9.71
N GLU A 47 2.62 10.39 10.19
CA GLU A 47 2.85 11.41 11.22
C GLU A 47 3.28 10.82 12.56
N ALA A 48 2.84 9.60 12.89
CA ALA A 48 3.31 8.85 14.05
C ALA A 48 4.72 8.24 13.87
N GLY A 49 5.36 8.43 12.71
CA GLY A 49 6.70 7.94 12.40
C GLY A 49 6.74 6.47 11.95
N ALA A 50 5.63 5.91 11.48
CA ALA A 50 5.62 4.56 10.92
C ALA A 50 6.46 4.50 9.64
N ARG A 51 7.43 3.59 9.62
CA ARG A 51 8.25 3.32 8.42
C ARG A 51 7.61 2.18 7.64
N LEU A 52 6.75 2.51 6.68
CA LEU A 52 6.01 1.54 5.89
C LEU A 52 6.44 1.59 4.42
N ALA A 53 6.66 0.44 3.82
CA ALA A 53 6.81 0.28 2.38
C ALA A 53 5.47 -0.19 1.82
N ILE A 54 4.68 0.77 1.34
CA ILE A 54 3.31 0.52 0.86
C ILE A 54 3.36 -0.15 -0.51
N GLU A 55 2.65 -1.28 -0.63
CA GLU A 55 2.31 -1.90 -1.90
C GLU A 55 0.79 -1.82 -2.10
N GLU A 56 0.35 -0.90 -2.94
CA GLU A 56 -1.09 -0.73 -3.20
C GLU A 56 -1.61 -1.83 -4.11
N VAL A 57 -2.78 -2.37 -3.76
CA VAL A 57 -3.50 -3.36 -4.55
C VAL A 57 -4.96 -2.94 -4.69
N GLN A 58 -5.54 -3.26 -5.85
CA GLN A 58 -6.98 -3.14 -6.03
C GLN A 58 -7.66 -4.46 -5.74
N ILE A 59 -8.60 -4.43 -4.80
CA ILE A 59 -9.46 -5.56 -4.46
C ILE A 59 -10.88 -5.04 -4.19
N GLY A 60 -11.86 -5.94 -4.17
CA GLY A 60 -13.25 -5.61 -3.90
C GLY A 60 -14.09 -5.46 -5.15
N GLU A 61 -15.07 -4.55 -5.11
CA GLU A 61 -16.04 -4.34 -6.19
C GLU A 61 -15.35 -3.98 -7.50
N ALA A 62 -14.35 -3.09 -7.47
CA ALA A 62 -13.60 -2.70 -8.66
C ALA A 62 -12.90 -3.88 -9.36
N ALA A 63 -12.33 -4.82 -8.59
CA ALA A 63 -11.70 -6.03 -9.13
C ALA A 63 -12.76 -7.03 -9.63
N TYR A 64 -13.87 -7.19 -8.90
CA TYR A 64 -14.98 -8.04 -9.31
C TYR A 64 -15.59 -7.58 -10.64
N LEU A 65 -15.84 -6.28 -10.81
CA LEU A 65 -16.38 -5.70 -12.04
C LEU A 65 -15.45 -5.86 -13.25
N ARG A 66 -14.15 -6.08 -13.04
CA ARG A 66 -13.17 -6.40 -14.10
C ARG A 66 -13.14 -7.89 -14.47
N GLY A 67 -14.04 -8.70 -13.92
CA GLY A 67 -14.16 -10.12 -14.21
C GLY A 67 -13.36 -11.03 -13.29
N GLN A 68 -12.80 -10.49 -12.20
CA GLN A 68 -12.13 -11.32 -11.20
C GLN A 68 -13.14 -11.83 -10.16
N ASN A 69 -13.62 -13.07 -10.33
CA ASN A 69 -14.71 -13.64 -9.52
C ASN A 69 -14.45 -13.64 -8.00
N SER A 70 -13.19 -13.70 -7.56
CA SER A 70 -12.81 -13.63 -6.14
C SER A 70 -12.73 -12.20 -5.59
N GLY A 71 -12.79 -11.18 -6.46
CA GLY A 71 -12.52 -9.79 -6.11
C GLY A 71 -11.06 -9.49 -5.77
N ILE A 72 -10.11 -10.38 -6.09
CA ILE A 72 -8.67 -10.22 -5.81
C ILE A 72 -7.84 -10.63 -7.03
N GLU A 73 -7.12 -9.69 -7.65
CA GLU A 73 -6.25 -9.92 -8.81
C GLU A 73 -5.00 -10.78 -8.45
N PRO A 74 -4.42 -11.55 -9.40
CA PRO A 74 -3.23 -12.37 -9.14
C PRO A 74 -2.04 -11.57 -8.54
N GLU A 75 -1.83 -10.35 -9.00
CA GLU A 75 -0.78 -9.44 -8.52
C GLU A 75 -1.00 -9.06 -7.06
N ALA A 76 -2.26 -8.91 -6.64
CA ALA A 76 -2.61 -8.66 -5.24
C ALA A 76 -2.26 -9.88 -4.37
N TRP A 77 -2.51 -11.10 -4.86
CA TRP A 77 -2.09 -12.33 -4.17
C TRP A 77 -0.57 -12.48 -4.06
N GLU A 78 0.18 -11.99 -5.03
CA GLU A 78 1.64 -11.98 -4.98
C GLU A 78 2.16 -10.96 -3.95
N SER A 79 1.59 -9.76 -3.92
CA SER A 79 1.89 -8.74 -2.91
C SER A 79 1.60 -9.27 -1.50
N LEU A 80 0.41 -9.80 -1.25
CA LEU A 80 0.02 -10.35 0.06
C LEU A 80 1.00 -11.43 0.56
N ARG A 81 1.47 -12.31 -0.35
CA ARG A 81 2.45 -13.35 0.00
C ARG A 81 3.84 -12.79 0.32
N ARG A 82 4.24 -11.71 -0.36
CA ARG A 82 5.53 -11.02 -0.15
C ARG A 82 5.53 -10.20 1.14
N THR A 83 4.51 -9.37 1.35
CA THR A 83 4.43 -8.43 2.47
C THR A 83 4.04 -9.11 3.78
N ARG A 84 3.17 -10.14 3.72
CA ARG A 84 2.56 -10.85 4.87
C ARG A 84 1.79 -9.96 5.85
N VAL A 85 1.58 -8.69 5.51
CA VAL A 85 0.82 -7.72 6.29
C VAL A 85 -0.16 -7.07 5.35
N PHE A 86 -1.44 -7.05 5.74
CA PHE A 86 -2.49 -6.48 4.93
C PHE A 86 -3.28 -5.43 5.70
N LEU A 87 -3.22 -4.19 5.21
CA LEU A 87 -4.01 -3.08 5.70
C LEU A 87 -5.10 -2.78 4.67
N LYS A 88 -6.37 -3.03 5.04
CA LYS A 88 -7.51 -2.85 4.15
C LYS A 88 -8.53 -1.90 4.74
N ALA A 89 -9.14 -1.08 3.88
CA ALA A 89 -10.33 -0.32 4.21
C ALA A 89 -11.60 -1.21 4.14
N PRO A 90 -12.79 -0.66 4.44
CA PRO A 90 -14.06 -1.29 4.08
C PRO A 90 -14.11 -1.63 2.59
N ILE A 91 -14.53 -2.84 2.27
CA ILE A 91 -14.62 -3.36 0.90
C ILE A 91 -16.02 -3.93 0.72
N THR A 92 -16.63 -3.61 -0.42
CA THR A 92 -17.92 -4.18 -0.79
C THR A 92 -17.67 -5.62 -1.25
N THR A 93 -18.11 -6.58 -0.45
CA THR A 93 -18.29 -7.96 -0.93
C THR A 93 -19.49 -7.96 -1.88
N PRO A 94 -19.33 -8.38 -3.16
CA PRO A 94 -20.48 -8.69 -3.99
C PRO A 94 -21.40 -9.64 -3.22
N GLN A 95 -22.72 -9.42 -3.28
CA GLN A 95 -23.66 -10.36 -2.66
C GLN A 95 -23.36 -11.77 -3.18
N SER A 96 -23.06 -12.72 -2.29
CA SER A 96 -23.01 -14.14 -2.64
C SER A 96 -24.41 -14.52 -3.11
N GLY A 97 -24.59 -14.69 -4.41
CA GLY A 97 -25.88 -15.04 -4.97
C GLY A 97 -26.27 -16.47 -4.58
N ASP A 98 -27.15 -16.62 -3.59
CA ASP A 98 -28.10 -17.73 -3.47
C ASP A 98 -29.49 -17.24 -3.02
N SER A 99 -30.16 -16.47 -3.87
CA SER A 99 -31.60 -16.18 -3.72
C SER A 99 -32.41 -16.69 -4.91
N SER A 100 -32.17 -17.94 -5.32
CA SER A 100 -33.17 -18.75 -6.01
C SER A 100 -33.93 -19.56 -4.96
N ARG A 101 -35.25 -19.53 -4.72
CA ARG A 101 -36.43 -19.15 -5.51
C ARG A 101 -36.42 -19.58 -6.98
#